data_AF-A0A1I3Q5W1-F1
#
_entry.id   AF-A0A1I3Q5W1-F1
#
_cell.length_a   1.000
_cell.length_b   1.000
_cell.length_c   1.000
_cell.angle_alpha   90.00
_cell.angle_beta   90.00
_cell.angle_gamma   90.00
#
_symmetry.space_group_name_H-M   'P 1'
#
loop_
_entity.id
_entity.type
_entity.pdbx_description
1 polymer ?
#
loop_
_entity_poly.entity_id
_entity_poly.type
_entity_poly.pdbx_seq_one_letter_code
_entity_poly.pdbx_strand_id
1 'polypeptide(L)'
;MLTQIKGLHHVTSMARDAAENNAFFTHKLGLRRVKKTVNFDAPDVYHLYYADEFGTPGSVMTYFPFPNAARGRQGTGEVGTTSFAVPHGALDFWQQHLTGQGITDLQRTTSFGEPRLTFQGPDGEAFALVESREDQRAPWTGGGVNADDAIRGFHSVSMRLQDSGATHRGASQIHEL
;
A
#
# COMPACT_ATOMS: atom_id res chain seq x y z
N MET A 1 3.75 29.11 5.64
CA MET A 1 4.12 27.68 5.75
C MET A 1 2.83 26.89 5.85
N LEU A 2 2.72 25.72 5.20
CA LEU A 2 1.58 24.83 5.41
C LEU A 2 1.74 24.17 6.79
N THR A 3 0.82 24.43 7.72
CA THR A 3 0.82 23.83 9.08
C THR A 3 0.05 22.52 9.16
N GLN A 4 -0.81 22.25 8.17
CA GLN A 4 -1.71 21.10 8.16
C GLN A 4 -1.14 19.90 7.40
N ILE A 5 -1.29 18.72 7.99
CA ILE A 5 -1.02 17.43 7.35
C ILE A 5 -2.17 17.12 6.39
N LYS A 6 -1.87 17.03 5.10
CA LYS A 6 -2.87 16.82 4.04
C LYS A 6 -3.32 15.36 3.89
N GLY A 7 -2.61 14.42 4.50
CA GLY A 7 -2.87 12.99 4.40
C GLY A 7 -1.59 12.15 4.42
N LEU A 8 -1.71 10.88 4.06
CA LEU A 8 -0.57 9.97 3.93
C LEU A 8 0.38 10.48 2.83
N HIS A 9 1.68 10.49 3.10
CA HIS A 9 2.68 10.82 2.09
C HIS A 9 3.24 9.56 1.42
N HIS A 10 3.73 8.63 2.22
CA HIS A 10 4.25 7.34 1.77
C HIS A 10 4.13 6.31 2.91
N VAL A 11 4.21 5.03 2.54
CA VAL A 11 4.33 3.92 3.49
C VAL A 11 5.62 3.17 3.16
N THR A 12 6.39 2.79 4.18
CA THR A 12 7.64 2.03 4.01
C THR A 12 7.51 0.66 4.66
N SER A 13 7.94 -0.38 3.97
CA SER A 13 8.01 -1.74 4.49
C SER A 13 9.36 -2.39 4.15
N MET A 14 9.57 -3.60 4.65
CA MET A 14 10.73 -4.44 4.35
C MET A 14 10.31 -5.58 3.44
N ALA A 15 11.21 -5.99 2.55
CA ALA A 15 11.05 -7.18 1.71
C ALA A 15 12.25 -8.10 1.87
N ARG A 16 12.13 -9.38 1.48
CA ARG A 16 13.29 -10.26 1.37
C ARG A 16 13.90 -10.23 -0.02
N ASP A 17 13.08 -10.42 -1.06
CA ASP A 17 13.56 -10.47 -2.43
C ASP A 17 13.11 -9.23 -3.24
N ALA A 18 14.08 -8.53 -3.82
CA ALA A 18 13.82 -7.30 -4.58
C ALA A 18 13.07 -7.56 -5.91
N ALA A 19 13.29 -8.71 -6.55
CA ALA A 19 12.68 -9.05 -7.82
C ALA A 19 11.23 -9.51 -7.63
N GLU A 20 10.97 -10.35 -6.62
CA GLU A 20 9.63 -10.77 -6.23
C GLU A 20 8.79 -9.56 -5.76
N ASN A 21 9.38 -8.70 -4.91
CA ASN A 21 8.74 -7.45 -4.49
C ASN A 21 8.40 -6.56 -5.69
N ASN A 22 9.33 -6.39 -6.62
CA ASN A 22 9.07 -5.62 -7.83
C ASN A 22 7.94 -6.24 -8.67
N ALA A 23 7.99 -7.54 -8.95
CA ALA A 23 6.97 -8.21 -9.74
C ALA A 23 5.59 -8.11 -9.09
N PHE A 24 5.50 -8.19 -7.76
CA PHE A 24 4.26 -7.98 -7.03
C PHE A 24 3.68 -6.58 -7.30
N PHE A 25 4.45 -5.52 -7.08
CA PHE A 25 3.93 -4.16 -7.24
C PHE A 25 3.72 -3.76 -8.70
N THR A 26 4.62 -4.13 -9.62
CA THR A 26 4.52 -3.69 -11.01
C THR A 26 3.64 -4.56 -11.87
N HIS A 27 3.57 -5.88 -11.64
CA HIS A 27 2.79 -6.79 -12.48
C HIS A 27 1.49 -7.22 -11.82
N LYS A 28 1.50 -7.52 -10.52
CA LYS A 28 0.25 -7.92 -9.83
C LYS A 28 -0.62 -6.73 -9.48
N LEU A 29 -0.04 -5.66 -8.94
CA LEU A 29 -0.78 -4.44 -8.57
C LEU A 29 -0.75 -3.34 -9.64
N GLY A 30 0.02 -3.51 -10.71
CA GLY A 30 0.04 -2.58 -11.84
C GLY A 30 0.60 -1.19 -11.50
N LEU A 31 1.31 -1.01 -10.39
CA LEU A 31 1.92 0.27 -10.01
C LEU A 31 3.19 0.56 -10.81
N ARG A 32 3.55 1.84 -10.94
CA ARG A 32 4.80 2.25 -11.56
C ARG A 32 5.94 2.17 -10.55
N ARG A 33 7.05 1.51 -10.90
CA ARG A 33 8.31 1.70 -10.16
C ARG A 33 8.92 3.06 -10.51
N VAL A 34 8.59 4.08 -9.72
CA VAL A 34 8.97 5.47 -9.97
C VAL A 34 10.42 5.79 -9.61
N LYS A 35 11.03 5.02 -8.69
CA LYS A 35 12.43 5.22 -8.30
C LYS A 35 13.07 3.91 -7.84
N LYS A 36 14.35 3.75 -8.19
CA LYS A 36 15.27 2.75 -7.66
C LYS A 36 16.52 3.50 -7.20
N THR A 37 16.81 3.44 -5.91
CA THR A 37 18.00 4.05 -5.31
C THR A 37 18.58 3.10 -4.26
N VAL A 38 19.53 3.57 -3.47
CA VAL A 38 20.06 2.90 -2.28
C VAL A 38 19.57 3.58 -1.01
N ASN A 39 19.52 2.84 0.10
CA ASN A 39 19.24 3.38 1.42
C ASN A 39 20.39 4.31 1.84
N PHE A 40 20.05 5.50 2.34
CA PHE A 40 21.05 6.50 2.75
C PHE A 40 21.83 6.06 4.00
N ASP A 41 21.20 5.26 4.87
CA ASP A 41 21.83 4.75 6.08
C ASP A 41 22.59 3.44 5.84
N ALA A 42 22.27 2.71 4.75
CA ALA A 42 22.87 1.44 4.35
C ALA A 42 22.97 1.34 2.82
N PRO A 43 24.01 1.94 2.19
CA PRO A 43 24.09 2.07 0.72
C PRO A 43 24.16 0.76 -0.07
N ASP A 44 24.38 -0.36 0.61
CA ASP A 44 24.33 -1.72 0.06
C ASP A 44 22.89 -2.25 -0.10
N VAL A 45 21.90 -1.57 0.47
CA VAL A 45 20.49 -1.95 0.45
C VAL A 45 19.74 -1.08 -0.56
N TYR A 46 18.96 -1.70 -1.46
CA TYR A 46 18.09 -0.94 -2.35
C TYR A 46 17.00 -0.19 -1.58
N HIS A 47 16.52 0.90 -2.16
CA HIS A 47 15.30 1.56 -1.76
C HIS A 47 14.41 1.69 -3.01
N LEU A 48 13.35 0.89 -3.04
CA LEU A 48 12.43 0.76 -4.17
C LEU A 48 11.18 1.59 -3.90
N TYR A 49 10.68 2.29 -4.91
CA TYR A 49 9.49 3.14 -4.82
C TYR A 49 8.49 2.75 -5.89
N TYR A 50 7.26 2.45 -5.46
CA TYR A 50 6.12 2.11 -6.31
C TYR A 50 5.00 3.10 -6.07
N ALA A 51 4.41 3.63 -7.13
CA ALA A 51 3.43 4.70 -7.03
C ALA A 51 2.56 4.81 -8.29
N ASP A 52 1.80 5.90 -8.37
CA ASP A 52 1.18 6.38 -9.60
C ASP A 52 2.20 6.87 -10.64
N GLU A 53 1.74 7.58 -11.67
CA GLU A 53 2.59 8.02 -12.78
C GLU A 53 3.76 8.91 -12.30
N PHE A 54 3.54 9.79 -11.33
CA PHE A 54 4.49 10.83 -10.95
C PHE A 54 5.11 10.63 -9.57
N GLY A 55 4.71 9.60 -8.82
CA GLY A 55 5.12 9.45 -7.43
C GLY A 55 4.43 10.45 -6.51
N THR A 56 3.15 10.73 -6.75
CA THR A 56 2.43 11.76 -5.99
C THR A 56 2.27 11.37 -4.51
N PRO A 57 2.34 12.32 -3.55
CA PRO A 57 2.10 12.02 -2.14
C PRO A 57 0.76 11.31 -1.92
N GLY A 58 0.79 10.24 -1.16
CA GLY A 58 -0.37 9.39 -0.91
C GLY A 58 -0.55 8.25 -1.90
N SER A 59 0.36 8.06 -2.85
CA SER A 59 0.42 6.86 -3.70
C SER A 59 1.69 6.02 -3.48
N VAL A 60 2.69 6.58 -2.79
CA VAL A 60 4.05 6.03 -2.76
C VAL A 60 4.20 4.94 -1.70
N MET A 61 4.33 3.70 -2.15
CA MET A 61 4.77 2.57 -1.35
C MET A 61 6.27 2.35 -1.54
N THR A 62 7.03 2.21 -0.46
CA THR A 62 8.49 2.05 -0.51
C THR A 62 8.95 0.81 0.22
N TYR A 63 10.07 0.26 -0.24
CA TYR A 63 10.62 -0.99 0.27
C TYR A 63 12.14 -0.96 0.41
N PHE A 64 12.60 -1.54 1.51
CA PHE A 64 13.98 -1.97 1.71
C PHE A 64 14.06 -3.50 1.59
N PRO A 65 14.61 -4.05 0.50
CA PRO A 65 14.79 -5.48 0.35
C PRO A 65 16.09 -5.93 1.05
N PHE A 66 15.95 -6.74 2.09
CA PHE A 66 17.03 -7.35 2.86
C PHE A 66 17.02 -8.87 2.62
N PRO A 67 17.89 -9.41 1.73
CA PRO A 67 17.86 -10.82 1.33
C PRO A 67 17.94 -11.83 2.49
N ASN A 68 18.68 -11.49 3.54
CA ASN A 68 18.91 -12.35 4.69
C ASN A 68 18.03 -12.00 5.90
N ALA A 69 17.00 -11.16 5.72
CA ALA A 69 16.11 -10.81 6.81
C ALA A 69 15.26 -12.01 7.26
N ALA A 70 15.15 -12.19 8.58
CA ALA A 70 14.18 -13.11 9.14
C ALA A 70 12.75 -12.65 8.80
N ARG A 71 11.81 -13.60 8.70
CA ARG A 71 10.41 -13.25 8.49
C ARG A 71 9.92 -12.41 9.67
N GLY A 72 9.34 -11.25 9.38
CA GLY A 72 8.71 -10.41 10.39
C GLY A 72 7.58 -11.16 11.08
N ARG A 73 7.37 -10.88 12.37
CA ARG A 73 6.19 -11.35 13.11
C ARG A 73 5.27 -10.16 13.33
N GLN A 74 4.10 -10.21 12.71
CA GLN A 74 3.09 -9.18 12.91
C GLN A 74 2.73 -9.04 14.40
N GLY A 75 2.51 -7.80 14.86
CA GLY A 75 2.33 -7.49 16.27
C GLY A 75 1.79 -6.09 16.54
N THR A 76 1.75 -5.71 17.82
CA THR A 76 1.39 -4.35 18.23
C THR A 76 2.58 -3.40 17.99
N GLY A 77 2.29 -2.14 17.64
CA GLY A 77 3.28 -1.11 17.31
C GLY A 77 3.56 -0.91 15.82
N GLU A 78 2.82 -1.58 14.92
CA GLU A 78 3.05 -1.52 13.47
C GLU A 78 1.83 -1.02 12.68
N VAL A 79 2.06 -0.61 11.43
CA VAL A 79 1.00 -0.54 10.42
C VAL A 79 0.63 -1.98 10.06
N GLY A 80 -0.58 -2.39 10.48
CA GLY A 80 -1.06 -3.75 10.29
C GLY A 80 -1.62 -4.00 8.89
N THR A 81 -2.26 -3.02 8.25
CA THR A 81 -2.80 -3.16 6.89
C THR A 81 -2.63 -1.87 6.10
N THR A 82 -2.11 -1.98 4.87
CA THR A 82 -2.07 -0.88 3.91
C THR A 82 -3.20 -1.05 2.89
N SER A 83 -4.09 -0.07 2.78
CA SER A 83 -5.26 -0.14 1.90
C SER A 83 -5.09 0.81 0.73
N PHE A 84 -5.29 0.33 -0.49
CA PHE A 84 -5.31 1.12 -1.73
C PHE A 84 -6.75 1.39 -2.17
N ALA A 85 -6.98 2.59 -2.69
CA ALA A 85 -8.26 2.95 -3.29
C ALA A 85 -8.31 2.45 -4.75
N VAL A 86 -9.44 1.85 -5.11
CA VAL A 86 -9.79 1.45 -6.47
C VAL A 86 -11.18 2.00 -6.83
N PRO A 87 -11.52 2.11 -8.12
CA PRO A 87 -12.84 2.59 -8.53
C PRO A 87 -13.95 1.69 -8.00
N HIS A 88 -15.14 2.26 -7.80
CA HIS A 88 -16.31 1.49 -7.40
C HIS A 88 -16.69 0.45 -8.48
N GLY A 89 -16.92 -0.80 -8.07
CA GLY A 89 -17.16 -1.93 -8.96
C GLY A 89 -15.91 -2.70 -9.40
N ALA A 90 -14.70 -2.20 -9.11
CA ALA A 90 -13.45 -2.81 -9.59
C ALA A 90 -13.06 -4.11 -8.87
N LEU A 91 -13.67 -4.45 -7.72
CA LEU A 91 -13.19 -5.59 -6.94
C LEU A 91 -13.38 -6.94 -7.63
N ASP A 92 -14.37 -7.08 -8.52
CA ASP A 92 -14.58 -8.30 -9.29
C ASP A 92 -13.42 -8.55 -10.27
N PHE A 93 -12.99 -7.49 -10.97
CA PHE A 93 -11.78 -7.52 -11.77
C PHE A 93 -10.58 -7.91 -10.91
N TRP A 94 -10.38 -7.23 -9.76
CA TRP A 94 -9.20 -7.48 -8.93
C TRP A 94 -9.16 -8.89 -8.35
N GLN A 95 -10.30 -9.45 -7.95
CA GLN A 95 -10.36 -10.82 -7.47
C GLN A 95 -9.94 -11.81 -8.57
N GLN A 96 -10.43 -11.64 -9.79
CA GLN A 96 -10.05 -12.48 -10.93
C GLN A 96 -8.57 -12.29 -11.31
N HIS A 97 -8.13 -11.04 -11.44
CA HIS A 97 -6.77 -10.67 -11.79
C HIS A 97 -5.75 -11.24 -10.79
N LEU A 98 -5.94 -11.00 -9.49
CA LEU A 98 -5.01 -11.48 -8.45
C LEU A 98 -5.03 -13.00 -8.32
N THR A 99 -6.19 -13.65 -8.49
CA THR A 99 -6.27 -15.12 -8.56
C THR A 99 -5.46 -15.64 -9.75
N GLY A 100 -5.58 -15.02 -10.93
CA GLY A 100 -4.80 -15.36 -12.12
C GLY A 100 -3.29 -15.14 -11.95
N GLN A 101 -2.89 -14.24 -11.06
CA GLN A 101 -1.50 -13.98 -10.67
C GLN A 101 -1.01 -14.86 -9.50
N GLY A 102 -1.80 -15.88 -9.13
CA GLY A 102 -1.45 -16.88 -8.11
C GLY A 102 -1.59 -16.42 -6.67
N ILE A 103 -2.31 -15.32 -6.40
CA ILE A 103 -2.68 -14.94 -5.02
C ILE A 103 -3.90 -15.74 -4.61
N THR A 104 -3.78 -16.51 -3.53
CA THR A 104 -4.79 -17.51 -3.13
C THR A 104 -5.55 -17.14 -1.87
N ASP A 105 -5.05 -16.20 -1.07
CA ASP A 105 -5.60 -15.79 0.23
C ASP A 105 -6.49 -14.56 0.14
N LEU A 106 -7.21 -14.41 -0.98
CA LEU A 106 -8.14 -13.31 -1.24
C LEU A 106 -9.40 -13.46 -0.39
N GLN A 107 -9.81 -12.39 0.30
CA GLN A 107 -11.05 -12.37 1.08
C GLN A 107 -11.85 -11.09 0.82
N ARG A 108 -13.14 -11.24 0.49
CA ARG A 108 -14.09 -10.14 0.43
C ARG A 108 -14.53 -9.77 1.84
N THR A 109 -14.38 -8.52 2.20
CA THR A 109 -14.79 -8.00 3.51
C THR A 109 -15.47 -6.64 3.35
N THR A 110 -16.12 -6.19 4.41
CA THR A 110 -16.68 -4.84 4.50
C THR A 110 -16.22 -4.21 5.79
N SER A 111 -15.78 -2.96 5.74
CA SER A 111 -15.45 -2.18 6.94
C SER A 111 -15.89 -0.74 6.75
N PHE A 112 -16.55 -0.17 7.77
CA PHE A 112 -17.18 1.16 7.70
C PHE A 112 -18.15 1.34 6.52
N GLY A 113 -18.79 0.25 6.09
CA GLY A 113 -19.72 0.24 4.95
C GLY A 113 -19.05 0.19 3.58
N GLU A 114 -17.72 0.16 3.52
CA GLU A 114 -16.96 0.12 2.27
C GLU A 114 -16.56 -1.31 1.91
N PRO A 115 -16.87 -1.80 0.69
CA PRO A 115 -16.42 -3.09 0.19
C PRO A 115 -14.90 -3.14 0.03
N ARG A 116 -14.31 -4.28 0.38
CA ARG A 116 -12.85 -4.50 0.35
C ARG A 116 -12.50 -5.88 -0.15
N LEU A 117 -11.33 -5.99 -0.77
CA LEU A 117 -10.67 -7.26 -1.09
C LEU A 117 -9.31 -7.28 -0.38
N THR A 118 -9.15 -8.16 0.61
CA THR A 118 -7.90 -8.29 1.39
C THR A 118 -7.06 -9.45 0.88
N PHE A 119 -5.74 -9.33 0.97
CA PHE A 119 -4.76 -10.32 0.50
C PHE A 119 -3.40 -10.07 1.16
N GLN A 120 -2.46 -11.02 1.04
CA GLN A 120 -1.09 -10.85 1.52
C GLN A 120 -0.10 -10.50 0.41
N GLY A 121 0.91 -9.73 0.80
CA GLY A 121 2.13 -9.52 0.04
C GLY A 121 3.08 -10.72 0.09
N PRO A 122 4.17 -10.68 -0.69
CA PRO A 122 5.14 -11.78 -0.76
C PRO A 122 5.75 -12.16 0.59
N ASP A 123 5.91 -11.18 1.48
CA ASP A 123 6.53 -11.37 2.78
C ASP A 123 5.50 -11.53 3.93
N GLY A 124 4.20 -11.52 3.60
CA GLY A 124 3.08 -11.67 4.53
C GLY A 124 2.52 -10.34 5.04
N GLU A 125 2.81 -9.22 4.37
CA GLU A 125 2.19 -7.93 4.66
C GLU A 125 0.70 -7.98 4.32
N ALA A 126 -0.15 -7.36 5.14
CA ALA A 126 -1.58 -7.33 4.82
C ALA A 126 -1.91 -6.12 3.93
N PHE A 127 -2.55 -6.40 2.81
CA PHE A 127 -3.06 -5.40 1.88
C PHE A 127 -4.57 -5.48 1.74
N ALA A 128 -5.17 -4.36 1.34
CA ALA A 128 -6.56 -4.32 0.92
C ALA A 128 -6.74 -3.40 -0.30
N LEU A 129 -7.64 -3.78 -1.20
CA LEU A 129 -8.22 -2.87 -2.19
C LEU A 129 -9.59 -2.46 -1.70
N VAL A 130 -9.88 -1.16 -1.72
CA VAL A 130 -11.11 -0.56 -1.19
C VAL A 130 -11.77 0.22 -2.30
N GLU A 131 -13.05 -0.08 -2.55
CA GLU A 131 -13.83 0.71 -3.51
C GLU A 131 -14.10 2.10 -2.95
N SER A 132 -13.65 3.13 -3.65
CA SER A 132 -13.92 4.51 -3.30
C SER A 132 -14.66 5.22 -4.44
N ARG A 133 -15.86 5.71 -4.15
CA ARG A 133 -16.66 6.51 -5.10
C ARG A 133 -16.13 7.93 -5.26
N GLU A 134 -15.56 8.48 -4.18
CA GLU A 134 -15.15 9.88 -4.08
C GLU A 134 -13.72 10.12 -4.56
N ASP A 135 -12.88 9.07 -4.61
CA ASP A 135 -11.49 9.21 -5.04
C ASP A 135 -11.38 9.37 -6.56
N GLN A 136 -11.07 10.59 -7.01
CA GLN A 136 -10.90 10.93 -8.42
C GLN A 136 -9.44 11.07 -8.86
N ARG A 137 -8.47 10.63 -8.04
CA ARG A 137 -7.06 10.69 -8.41
C ARG A 137 -6.80 9.89 -9.69
N ALA A 138 -5.97 10.45 -10.57
CA ALA A 138 -5.59 9.78 -11.81
C ALA A 138 -4.76 8.52 -11.50
N PRO A 139 -5.15 7.34 -12.01
CA PRO A 139 -4.36 6.14 -11.82
C PRO A 139 -3.19 6.08 -12.81
N TRP A 140 -2.22 5.22 -12.53
CA TRP A 140 -1.25 4.77 -13.53
C TRP A 140 -1.79 3.56 -14.28
N THR A 141 -1.80 3.60 -15.63
CA THR A 141 -2.34 2.52 -16.47
C THR A 141 -1.29 1.75 -17.27
N GLY A 142 -0.03 2.23 -17.30
CA GLY A 142 1.05 1.54 -17.99
C GLY A 142 1.52 0.24 -17.32
N GLY A 143 0.91 -0.16 -16.20
CA GLY A 143 1.12 -1.44 -15.52
C GLY A 143 0.20 -2.57 -15.98
N GLY A 144 -0.62 -2.35 -17.03
CA GLY A 144 -1.51 -3.38 -17.59
C GLY A 144 -2.87 -3.49 -16.91
N VAL A 145 -3.23 -2.52 -16.05
CA VAL A 145 -4.56 -2.38 -15.46
C VAL A 145 -5.20 -1.11 -16.03
N ASN A 146 -6.42 -1.22 -16.54
CA ASN A 146 -7.14 -0.10 -17.16
C ASN A 146 -7.61 0.91 -16.11
N ALA A 147 -7.89 2.15 -16.53
CA ALA A 147 -8.28 3.24 -15.63
C ALA A 147 -9.56 2.97 -14.81
N ASP A 148 -10.45 2.10 -15.32
CA ASP A 148 -11.69 1.70 -14.67
C ASP A 148 -11.46 0.76 -13.48
N ASP A 149 -10.27 0.17 -13.36
CA ASP A 149 -9.92 -0.76 -12.28
C ASP A 149 -8.68 -0.33 -11.48
N ALA A 150 -7.82 0.49 -12.07
CA ALA A 150 -6.47 0.75 -11.55
C ALA A 150 -6.46 1.46 -10.19
N ILE A 151 -5.43 1.16 -9.40
CA ILE A 151 -5.19 1.77 -8.09
C ILE A 151 -4.99 3.29 -8.24
N ARG A 152 -5.66 4.05 -7.36
CA ARG A 152 -5.63 5.53 -7.32
C ARG A 152 -4.75 6.11 -6.19
N GLY A 153 -4.06 5.23 -5.46
CA GLY A 153 -3.22 5.56 -4.31
C GLY A 153 -3.74 4.93 -3.02
N PHE A 154 -3.25 5.37 -1.88
CA PHE A 154 -3.69 4.90 -0.57
C PHE A 154 -5.10 5.38 -0.26
N HIS A 155 -5.93 4.45 0.19
CA HIS A 155 -7.17 4.73 0.88
C HIS A 155 -6.89 5.05 2.36
N SER A 156 -6.15 4.16 3.04
CA SER A 156 -5.91 4.24 4.48
C SER A 156 -4.79 3.31 4.92
N VAL A 157 -4.31 3.51 6.15
CA VAL A 157 -3.51 2.53 6.91
C VAL A 157 -4.22 2.19 8.21
N SER A 158 -4.16 0.93 8.62
CA SER A 158 -4.67 0.48 9.92
C SER A 158 -3.50 0.18 10.83
N MET A 159 -3.46 0.81 12.02
CA MET A 159 -2.40 0.57 13.01
C MET A 159 -2.83 -0.46 14.04
N ARG A 160 -1.92 -1.35 14.45
CA ARG A 160 -2.12 -2.25 15.58
C ARG A 160 -1.47 -1.63 16.81
N LEU A 161 -2.27 -1.28 17.81
CA LEU A 161 -1.79 -0.57 19.00
C LEU A 161 -1.98 -1.43 20.25
N GLN A 162 -1.01 -1.35 21.17
CA GLN A 162 -1.14 -1.95 22.50
C GLN A 162 -2.16 -1.16 23.35
N ASP A 163 -2.13 0.17 23.22
CA ASP A 163 -3.08 1.12 23.81
C ASP A 163 -3.38 2.19 22.75
N SER A 164 -4.65 2.41 22.44
CA SER A 164 -5.09 3.40 21.44
C SER A 164 -5.11 4.82 22.00
N GLY A 165 -5.11 5.02 23.32
CA GLY A 165 -5.34 6.31 23.95
C GLY A 165 -4.27 7.36 23.62
N ALA A 166 -2.99 6.99 23.64
CA ALA A 166 -1.90 7.92 23.34
C ALA A 166 -1.86 8.31 21.86
N THR A 167 -2.00 7.33 20.96
CA THR A 167 -2.03 7.57 19.51
C THR A 167 -3.24 8.38 19.09
N HIS A 168 -4.42 8.11 19.67
CA HIS A 168 -5.62 8.89 19.40
C HIS A 168 -5.41 10.37 19.75
N ARG A 169 -4.89 10.66 20.96
CA ARG A 169 -4.60 12.04 21.38
C ARG A 169 -3.58 12.73 20.49
N GLY A 170 -2.51 12.03 20.11
CA GLY A 170 -1.50 12.56 19.19
C GLY A 170 -2.08 12.89 17.82
N ALA A 171 -2.85 11.96 17.24
CA ALA A 171 -3.49 12.16 15.94
C ALA A 171 -4.51 13.31 15.96
N SER A 172 -5.31 13.46 17.03
CA SER A 172 -6.32 14.52 17.10
C SER A 172 -5.71 15.89 17.44
N GLN A 173 -4.72 15.96 18.34
CA GLN A 173 -4.17 17.25 18.80
C GLN A 173 -3.14 17.85 17.83
N ILE A 174 -2.41 17.03 17.08
CA ILE A 174 -1.35 17.49 16.17
C ILE A 174 -1.90 17.73 14.75
N HIS A 175 -2.91 16.96 14.32
CA HIS A 175 -3.42 17.06 12.94
C HIS A 175 -4.58 18.07 12.76
N GLU A 176 -5.12 18.63 13.86
CA GLU A 176 -6.17 19.67 13.83
C GLU A 176 -5.63 21.12 13.93
N LEU A 177 -4.30 21.31 14.00
CA LEU A 177 -3.62 22.61 13.94
C LEU A 177 -3.22 23.01 12.51
#